data_AF-A0A2M7TB11-F1
#
_entry.id   AF-A0A2M7TB11-F1
#
_cell.length_a   1.000
_cell.length_b   1.000
_cell.length_c   1.000
_cell.angle_alpha   90.00
_cell.angle_beta   90.00
_cell.angle_gamma   90.00
#
_symmetry.space_group_name_H-M   'P 1'
#
loop_
_entity.id
_entity.type
_entity.pdbx_description
1 polymer ?
#
loop_
_entity_poly.entity_id
_entity_poly.type
_entity_poly.pdbx_seq_one_letter_code
_entity_poly.pdbx_strand_id
1 'polypeptide(L)'
;MVDSKSKTRLLIVTGILLVVIGVMIWQSLGSGASVSYYKKIAEVTRDSSFVGKNVNVGGQVKKGSVINKGHTCTFTIVDQKDNTQQLAVEYSKQLPSTFGDGIDVVAEGKLVSKGKVVADSIVTKCPSKYDSKKKSGGK
;
A
#
# COMPACT_ATOMS: atom_id res chain seq x y z
N MET A 1 3.89 -56.37 7.07
CA MET A 1 5.26 -55.83 6.95
C MET A 1 5.28 -54.77 5.86
N VAL A 2 5.69 -53.53 6.14
CA VAL A 2 5.94 -52.53 5.09
C VAL A 2 7.27 -52.85 4.42
N ASP A 3 7.22 -53.26 3.15
CA ASP A 3 8.35 -53.65 2.32
C ASP A 3 9.50 -52.64 2.39
N SER A 4 10.74 -53.13 2.46
CA SER A 4 11.95 -52.27 2.50
C SER A 4 11.97 -51.25 1.35
N LYS A 5 11.46 -51.64 0.17
CA LYS A 5 11.32 -50.80 -1.02
C LYS A 5 10.34 -49.63 -0.85
N SER A 6 9.24 -49.80 -0.10
CA SER A 6 8.28 -48.73 0.17
C SER A 6 8.75 -47.79 1.27
N LYS A 7 9.55 -48.27 2.24
CA LYS A 7 10.24 -47.40 3.23
C LYS A 7 11.25 -46.47 2.55
N THR A 8 12.04 -46.98 1.61
CA THR A 8 12.99 -46.15 0.83
C THR A 8 12.26 -45.13 -0.04
N ARG A 9 11.16 -45.52 -0.71
CA ARG A 9 10.32 -44.58 -1.47
C ARG A 9 9.69 -43.52 -0.58
N LEU A 10 9.20 -43.90 0.61
CA LEU A 10 8.64 -42.96 1.58
C LEU A 10 9.69 -41.94 2.05
N LEU A 11 10.91 -42.41 2.36
CA LEU A 11 12.02 -41.53 2.76
C LEU A 11 12.43 -40.57 1.64
N ILE A 12 12.44 -41.02 0.38
CA ILE A 12 12.74 -40.16 -0.77
C ILE A 12 11.64 -39.11 -0.94
N VAL A 13 10.36 -39.50 -0.85
CA VAL A 13 9.23 -38.55 -0.98
C VAL A 13 9.24 -37.53 0.16
N THR A 14 9.49 -37.95 1.40
CA THR A 14 9.63 -37.03 2.54
C THR A 14 10.85 -36.11 2.37
N GLY A 15 11.97 -36.62 1.88
CA GLY A 15 13.16 -35.82 1.59
C GLY A 15 12.90 -34.76 0.53
N ILE A 16 12.24 -35.12 -0.57
CA ILE A 16 11.84 -34.18 -1.62
C ILE A 16 10.89 -33.12 -1.06
N LEU A 17 9.92 -33.52 -0.23
CA LEU A 17 8.98 -32.59 0.40
C LEU A 17 9.72 -31.55 1.27
N LEU A 18 10.69 -31.99 2.08
CA LEU A 18 11.48 -31.11 2.92
C LEU A 18 12.37 -30.15 2.11
N VAL A 19 12.93 -30.62 0.98
CA VAL A 19 13.70 -29.78 0.07
C VAL A 19 12.81 -28.71 -0.58
N VAL A 20 11.61 -29.07 -1.03
CA VAL A 20 10.65 -28.12 -1.62
C VAL A 20 10.24 -27.05 -0.59
N ILE A 21 9.94 -27.46 0.65
CA ILE A 21 9.62 -26.52 1.73
C ILE A 21 10.83 -25.61 2.02
N GLY A 22 12.03 -26.16 2.07
CA GLY A 22 13.27 -25.39 2.27
C GLY A 22 13.50 -24.35 1.18
N VAL A 23 13.29 -24.71 -0.08
CA VAL A 23 13.39 -23.78 -1.22
C VAL A 23 12.31 -22.69 -1.14
N MET A 24 11.07 -23.03 -0.76
CA MET A 24 10.01 -22.03 -0.58
C MET A 24 10.32 -21.03 0.54
N ILE A 25 10.85 -21.49 1.67
CA ILE A 25 11.27 -20.61 2.77
C ILE A 25 12.44 -19.73 2.33
N TRP A 26 13.41 -20.29 1.60
CA TRP A 26 14.56 -19.53 1.12
C TRP A 26 14.17 -18.48 0.08
N GLN A 27 13.26 -18.82 -0.83
CA GLN A 27 12.65 -17.87 -1.76
C GLN A 27 11.87 -16.77 -1.02
N SER A 28 11.14 -17.10 0.06
CA SER A 28 10.40 -16.12 0.86
C SER A 28 11.31 -15.18 1.67
N LEU A 29 12.52 -15.61 2.04
CA LEU A 29 13.49 -14.80 2.78
C LEU A 29 14.44 -14.01 1.86
N GLY A 30 14.74 -14.55 0.67
CA GLY A 30 15.64 -13.94 -0.32
C GLY A 30 14.93 -13.01 -1.30
N SER A 31 13.67 -13.30 -1.63
CA SER A 31 12.80 -12.30 -2.23
C SER A 31 12.51 -11.31 -1.13
N GLY A 32 13.07 -10.10 -1.22
CA GLY A 32 12.63 -8.97 -0.42
C GLY A 32 11.16 -8.73 -0.73
N ALA A 33 10.29 -9.51 -0.09
CA ALA A 33 8.87 -9.31 -0.02
C ALA A 33 8.75 -7.92 0.55
N SER A 34 8.62 -6.96 -0.37
CA SER A 34 8.30 -5.60 -0.08
C SER A 34 6.86 -5.68 0.36
N VAL A 35 6.66 -6.18 1.59
CA VAL A 35 5.40 -6.14 2.30
C VAL A 35 5.13 -4.66 2.35
N SER A 36 4.27 -4.19 1.45
CA SER A 36 3.81 -2.81 1.45
C SER A 36 3.04 -2.64 2.73
N TYR A 37 3.76 -2.26 3.79
CA TYR A 37 3.17 -2.08 5.10
C TYR A 37 2.23 -0.89 4.97
N TYR A 38 0.93 -1.15 5.16
CA TYR A 38 -0.04 -0.08 5.33
C TYR A 38 0.32 0.66 6.62
N LYS A 39 0.86 1.87 6.47
CA LYS A 39 1.41 2.65 7.57
C LYS A 39 0.67 3.96 7.66
N LYS A 40 0.28 4.31 8.88
CA LYS A 40 -0.34 5.60 9.17
C LYS A 40 0.69 6.70 8.98
N ILE A 41 0.26 7.85 8.48
CA ILE A 41 1.09 9.05 8.28
C ILE A 41 1.95 9.36 9.52
N ALA A 42 1.39 9.14 10.71
CA ALA A 42 2.07 9.37 11.96
C ALA A 42 3.25 8.43 12.26
N GLU A 43 3.19 7.18 11.81
CA GLU A 43 4.30 6.25 11.94
C GLU A 43 5.42 6.61 10.96
N VAL A 44 5.04 7.01 9.73
CA VAL A 44 6.00 7.37 8.68
C VAL A 44 6.71 8.69 8.96
N THR A 45 6.06 9.61 9.69
CA THR A 45 6.63 10.92 10.02
C THR A 45 7.50 10.88 11.29
N ARG A 46 7.17 10.01 12.25
CA ARG A 46 7.93 9.87 13.51
C ARG A 46 9.19 9.04 13.37
N ASP A 47 9.15 8.00 12.54
CA ASP A 47 10.21 7.01 12.48
C ASP A 47 10.96 7.09 11.13
N SER A 48 12.17 7.66 11.17
CA SER A 48 13.02 7.84 9.97
C SER A 48 13.51 6.52 9.38
N SER A 49 13.35 5.40 10.09
CA SER A 49 13.78 4.07 9.68
C SER A 49 13.05 3.56 8.43
N PHE A 50 11.96 4.21 8.03
CA PHE A 50 11.19 3.92 6.83
C PHE A 50 11.65 4.69 5.59
N VAL A 51 12.58 5.64 5.72
CA VAL A 51 13.14 6.37 4.58
C VAL A 51 13.85 5.38 3.65
N GLY A 52 13.49 5.41 2.38
CA GLY A 52 13.99 4.47 1.37
C GLY A 52 13.17 3.19 1.20
N LYS A 53 12.12 2.97 2.01
CA LYS A 53 11.22 1.80 1.90
C LYS A 53 9.91 2.12 1.20
N ASN A 54 9.32 1.09 0.59
CA ASN A 54 7.97 1.15 0.04
C ASN A 54 6.95 1.19 1.20
N VAL A 55 6.04 2.15 1.13
CA VAL A 55 5.02 2.44 2.14
C VAL A 55 3.70 2.73 1.45
N ASN A 56 2.62 2.27 2.08
CA ASN A 56 1.25 2.56 1.65
C ASN A 56 0.63 3.47 2.69
N VAL A 57 0.32 4.71 2.29
CA VAL A 57 -0.15 5.74 3.21
C VAL A 57 -1.50 6.27 2.75
N GLY A 58 -2.51 6.10 3.61
CA GLY A 58 -3.86 6.60 3.40
C GLY A 58 -4.08 7.95 4.10
N GLY A 59 -4.80 8.84 3.45
CA GLY A 59 -5.23 10.12 4.02
C GLY A 59 -6.19 10.88 3.10
N GLN A 60 -6.72 11.99 3.60
CA GLN A 60 -7.57 12.89 2.82
C GLN A 60 -6.72 13.95 2.13
N VAL A 61 -7.01 14.25 0.86
CA VAL A 61 -6.34 15.32 0.12
C VAL A 61 -6.75 16.68 0.67
N LYS A 62 -5.76 17.47 1.13
CA LYS A 62 -6.00 18.83 1.62
C LYS A 62 -6.45 19.73 0.48
N LYS A 63 -7.58 20.44 0.68
CA LYS A 63 -8.13 21.36 -0.32
C LYS A 63 -7.14 22.47 -0.66
N GLY A 64 -6.99 22.76 -1.96
CA GLY A 64 -6.05 23.76 -2.47
C GLY A 64 -4.57 23.37 -2.38
N SER A 65 -4.23 22.16 -1.94
CA SER A 65 -2.83 21.70 -1.88
C SER A 65 -2.33 21.05 -3.17
N VAL A 66 -3.23 20.77 -4.13
CA VAL A 66 -2.88 20.08 -5.37
C VAL A 66 -2.17 21.08 -6.30
N ILE A 67 -0.90 20.80 -6.59
CA ILE A 67 -0.05 21.59 -7.47
C ILE A 67 0.41 20.68 -8.61
N ASN A 68 -0.04 20.99 -9.82
CA ASN A 68 0.41 20.27 -11.01
C ASN A 68 1.53 21.05 -11.71
N LYS A 69 2.72 20.46 -11.79
CA LYS A 69 3.90 20.98 -12.49
C LYS A 69 4.14 20.17 -13.78
N GLY A 70 3.19 20.23 -14.70
CA GLY A 70 3.28 19.61 -16.03
C GLY A 70 3.27 18.08 -15.98
N HIS A 71 4.42 17.47 -15.71
CA HIS A 71 4.60 16.02 -15.64
C HIS A 71 4.52 15.47 -14.20
N THR A 72 4.60 16.34 -13.19
CA THR A 72 4.58 15.92 -11.78
C THR A 72 3.48 16.66 -11.03
N CYS A 73 2.62 15.92 -10.35
CA CYS A 73 1.66 16.46 -9.39
C CYS A 73 2.20 16.32 -7.96
N THR A 74 2.06 17.37 -7.17
CA THR A 74 2.37 17.38 -5.75
C THR A 74 1.12 17.76 -4.97
N PHE A 75 0.78 17.00 -3.94
CA PHE A 75 -0.37 17.29 -3.08
C PHE A 75 -0.10 16.86 -1.65
N THR A 76 -0.81 17.46 -0.70
CA THR A 76 -0.70 17.10 0.72
C THR A 76 -1.86 16.24 1.13
N ILE A 77 -1.58 15.13 1.82
CA ILE A 77 -2.58 14.32 2.49
C ILE A 77 -2.52 14.53 4.01
N VAL A 78 -3.67 14.47 4.65
CA VAL A 78 -3.85 14.56 6.11
C VAL A 78 -4.56 13.32 6.63
N ASP A 79 -4.26 12.92 7.87
CA ASP A 79 -4.99 11.83 8.53
C ASP A 79 -6.35 12.34 9.02
N GLN A 80 -7.42 11.60 8.75
CA GLN A 80 -8.77 11.95 9.23
C GLN A 80 -8.88 11.91 10.77
N LYS A 81 -8.05 11.10 11.44
CA LYS A 81 -8.02 11.02 12.91
C LYS A 81 -7.12 12.07 13.54
N ASP A 82 -6.09 12.52 12.82
CA ASP A 82 -5.08 13.43 13.34
C ASP A 82 -4.68 14.46 12.27
N ASN A 83 -5.46 15.54 12.21
CA ASN A 83 -5.28 16.63 11.25
C ASN A 83 -4.00 17.46 11.49
N THR A 84 -3.25 17.15 12.55
CA THR A 84 -1.96 17.81 12.84
C THR A 84 -0.84 17.32 11.93
N GLN A 85 -0.99 16.13 11.34
CA GLN A 85 0.06 15.47 10.58
C GLN A 85 -0.23 15.53 9.09
N GLN A 86 0.72 16.11 8.35
CA GLN A 86 0.64 16.37 6.92
C GLN A 86 1.76 15.63 6.20
N LEU A 87 1.44 15.03 5.06
CA LEU A 87 2.42 14.35 4.22
C LEU A 87 2.34 14.88 2.79
N ALA A 88 3.46 15.37 2.29
CA ALA A 88 3.58 15.76 0.89
C ALA A 88 3.77 14.50 0.03
N VAL A 89 2.91 14.34 -0.96
CA VAL A 89 2.96 13.26 -1.94
C VAL A 89 3.32 13.85 -3.28
N GLU A 90 4.35 13.29 -3.90
CA GLU A 90 4.77 13.61 -5.27
C GLU A 90 4.44 12.44 -6.18
N TYR A 91 3.81 12.71 -7.30
CA TYR A 91 3.33 11.69 -8.25
C TYR A 91 3.56 12.16 -9.68
N SER A 92 4.33 11.39 -10.45
CA SER A 92 4.76 11.74 -11.81
C SER A 92 4.00 11.02 -12.92
N LYS A 93 3.01 10.19 -12.57
CA LYS A 93 2.17 9.47 -13.54
C LYS A 93 0.83 10.17 -13.71
N GLN A 94 0.01 9.63 -14.62
CA GLN A 94 -1.34 10.13 -14.82
C GLN A 94 -2.20 9.87 -13.58
N LEU A 95 -2.85 10.92 -13.09
CA LEU A 95 -3.80 10.81 -11.98
C LEU A 95 -5.10 10.16 -12.48
N PRO A 96 -5.74 9.32 -11.65
CA PRO A 96 -7.05 8.79 -11.99
C PRO A 96 -8.07 9.94 -12.10
N SER A 97 -9.08 9.77 -12.96
CA SER A 97 -10.15 10.77 -13.18
C SER A 97 -10.97 11.10 -11.92
N THR A 98 -10.91 10.22 -10.93
CA THR A 98 -11.56 10.34 -9.63
C THR A 98 -10.74 11.11 -8.60
N PHE A 99 -9.53 11.58 -8.95
CA PHE A 99 -8.68 12.37 -8.06
C PHE A 99 -9.15 13.83 -7.98
N GLY A 100 -9.13 14.40 -6.78
CA GLY A 100 -9.62 15.75 -6.51
C GLY A 100 -9.30 16.22 -5.10
N ASP A 101 -9.78 17.41 -4.75
CA ASP A 101 -9.64 17.96 -3.40
C ASP A 101 -10.64 17.35 -2.41
N GLY A 102 -10.22 17.14 -1.16
CA GLY A 102 -11.11 16.67 -0.09
C GLY A 102 -11.54 15.21 -0.16
N ILE A 103 -11.01 14.42 -1.10
CA ILE A 103 -11.28 12.98 -1.20
C ILE A 103 -10.26 12.16 -0.42
N ASP A 104 -10.67 10.96 -0.02
CA ASP A 104 -9.77 9.99 0.60
C ASP A 104 -8.95 9.24 -0.47
N VAL A 105 -7.64 9.24 -0.29
CA VAL A 105 -6.68 8.59 -1.20
C VAL A 105 -5.71 7.73 -0.42
N VAL A 106 -5.24 6.67 -1.09
CA VAL A 106 -4.13 5.85 -0.65
C VAL A 106 -3.00 6.05 -1.65
N ALA A 107 -1.90 6.62 -1.18
CA ALA A 107 -0.68 6.77 -1.94
C ALA A 107 0.23 5.58 -1.64
N GLU A 108 0.53 4.78 -2.66
CA GLU A 108 1.49 3.68 -2.61
C GLU A 108 2.79 4.14 -3.28
N GLY A 109 3.89 4.07 -2.55
CA GLY A 109 5.16 4.61 -3.04
C GLY A 109 6.32 4.43 -2.09
N LYS A 110 7.37 5.23 -2.27
CA LYS A 110 8.56 5.20 -1.42
C LYS A 110 8.65 6.47 -0.58
N LEU A 111 8.91 6.31 0.71
CA LEU A 111 9.22 7.45 1.58
C LEU A 111 10.62 7.98 1.26
N VAL A 112 10.72 9.23 0.83
CA VAL A 112 12.01 9.86 0.49
C VAL A 112 12.54 10.75 1.60
N SER A 113 11.68 11.28 2.47
CA SER A 113 12.09 12.06 3.65
C SER A 113 10.97 12.09 4.70
N LYS A 114 11.28 12.57 5.91
CA LYS A 114 10.29 12.85 6.95
C LYS A 114 9.27 13.86 6.43
N GLY A 115 8.09 13.39 6.01
CA GLY A 115 7.06 14.26 5.46
C GLY A 115 6.89 14.20 3.93
N LYS A 116 7.71 13.46 3.17
CA LYS A 116 7.62 13.39 1.71
C LYS A 116 7.64 11.95 1.18
N VAL A 117 6.60 11.58 0.43
CA VAL A 117 6.48 10.30 -0.27
C VAL A 117 6.47 10.54 -1.78
N VAL A 118 7.25 9.74 -2.50
CA VAL A 118 7.13 9.63 -3.97
C VAL A 118 6.21 8.46 -4.24
N ALA A 119 4.98 8.76 -4.66
CA ALA A 119 3.97 7.77 -5.00
C ALA A 119 4.25 7.19 -6.39
N ASP A 120 4.17 5.86 -6.49
CA ASP A 120 4.19 5.15 -7.76
C ASP A 120 2.77 4.81 -8.25
N SER A 121 1.82 4.70 -7.31
CA SER A 121 0.41 4.44 -7.58
C SER A 121 -0.48 5.23 -6.62
N ILE A 122 -1.61 5.73 -7.12
CA ILE A 122 -2.62 6.43 -6.33
C ILE A 122 -3.95 5.72 -6.50
N VAL A 123 -4.53 5.31 -5.38
CA VAL A 123 -5.87 4.72 -5.32
C VAL A 123 -6.78 5.69 -4.59
N THR A 124 -7.75 6.25 -5.31
CA THR A 124 -8.79 7.08 -4.71
C THR A 124 -9.92 6.20 -4.23
N LYS A 125 -10.43 6.43 -3.02
CA LYS A 125 -11.66 5.78 -2.57
C LYS A 125 -12.84 6.49 -3.23
N CYS A 126 -13.44 5.87 -4.25
CA CYS A 126 -14.63 6.42 -4.89
C CYS A 126 -15.75 6.66 -3.86
N PRO A 127 -16.41 7.82 -3.84
CA PRO A 127 -17.66 8.00 -3.10
C PRO A 127 -18.88 7.33 -3.79
N SER A 128 -18.67 6.46 -4.79
CA SER A 128 -19.80 5.83 -5.51
C SER A 128 -20.30 4.59 -4.77
N LYS A 129 -21.39 4.81 -4.03
CA LYS A 129 -22.47 3.89 -3.57
C LYS A 129 -22.65 3.97 -2.05
N TYR A 130 -23.46 4.92 -1.57
CA TYR A 130 -24.52 4.65 -0.57
C TYR A 130 -25.42 5.88 -0.25
N ASP A 131 -25.69 6.81 -1.17
CA ASP A 131 -26.68 7.87 -0.88
C ASP A 131 -27.51 8.32 -2.09
N SER A 132 -28.18 7.38 -2.74
CA SER A 132 -29.27 7.72 -3.67
C SER A 132 -30.19 6.53 -3.92
N LYS A 133 -30.79 5.99 -2.85
CA LYS A 133 -32.04 5.23 -2.96
C LYS A 133 -32.91 5.36 -1.71
N LYS A 134 -33.49 6.55 -1.53
CA LYS A 134 -34.92 6.79 -1.23
C LYS A 134 -35.14 8.25 -0.80
N LYS A 135 -35.18 9.15 -1.79
CA LYS A 135 -36.10 10.28 -1.76
C LYS A 135 -37.10 10.11 -2.90
N SER A 136 -38.25 9.56 -2.54
CA SER A 136 -39.55 9.69 -3.19
C SER A 136 -40.50 9.45 -2.03
N GLY A 137 -41.12 10.43 -1.42
CA GLY A 137 -41.74 11.63 -1.96
C GLY A 137 -43.06 11.68 -1.21
N GLY A 138 -43.24 12.70 -0.38
CA GLY A 138 -44.49 12.88 0.33
C GLY A 138 -45.61 13.23 -0.64
N LYS A 139 -46.77 12.64 -0.43
CA LYS A 139 -48.05 13.34 -0.31
C LYS A 139 -48.93 12.52 0.61
#